data_AF-A0A8E0VL11-F1
#
_entry.id   AF-A0A8E0VL11-F1
#
_cell.length_a   1.000
_cell.length_b   1.000
_cell.length_c   1.000
_cell.angle_alpha   90.00
_cell.angle_beta   90.00
_cell.angle_gamma   90.00
#
_symmetry.space_group_name_H-M   'P 1'
#
loop_
_entity.id
_entity.type
_entity.pdbx_description
1 polymer ?
#
loop_
_entity_poly.entity_id
_entity_poly.type
_entity_poly.pdbx_seq_one_letter_code
_entity_poly.pdbx_strand_id
1 'polypeptide(L)'
;LIELAVKFDDAHTPEKLEKLINAVNGVTISEINLTNETVIVLSSIPVSRVLSTISEAGFPVLFRGASSTASSMKDCDFGSGVAPLTSGEVVYGLCRIFQPTDEYLLVDASLDGLNANQTVTLALHKSGDLSSSAASCGDVYTTNWFNGEIRKVVTDAQGRATVVAEVPGLKLRDLIGRSVVLHDTSTNSR
;
A
#
# COMPACT_ATOMS: atom_id res chain seq x y z
N LEU A 1 8.24 -2.03 14.40
CA LEU A 1 8.94 -3.04 13.58
C LEU A 1 8.12 -3.26 12.32
N ILE A 2 8.79 -3.25 11.17
CA ILE A 2 8.20 -3.40 9.84
C ILE A 2 8.89 -4.61 9.20
N GLU A 3 8.11 -5.50 8.61
CA GLU A 3 8.59 -6.61 7.79
C GLU A 3 8.43 -6.27 6.32
N LEU A 4 9.53 -6.38 5.59
CA LEU A 4 9.62 -6.15 4.16
C LEU A 4 10.03 -7.45 3.47
N ALA A 5 9.47 -7.72 2.30
CA ALA A 5 10.03 -8.68 1.36
C ALA A 5 10.95 -7.92 0.40
N VAL A 6 12.22 -8.30 0.33
CA VAL A 6 13.21 -7.68 -0.56
C VAL A 6 13.88 -8.78 -1.36
N LYS A 7 13.79 -8.68 -2.69
CA LYS A 7 14.48 -9.63 -3.56
C LYS A 7 15.96 -9.28 -3.65
N PHE A 8 16.82 -10.29 -3.48
CA PHE A 8 18.26 -10.13 -3.58
C PHE A 8 18.81 -10.83 -4.83
N ASP A 9 19.75 -10.17 -5.51
CA ASP A 9 20.47 -10.70 -6.67
C ASP A 9 21.85 -10.00 -6.76
N ASP A 10 22.62 -10.26 -7.83
CA ASP A 10 23.95 -9.67 -8.02
C ASP A 10 23.93 -8.12 -8.05
N ALA A 11 22.82 -7.51 -8.51
CA ALA A 11 22.64 -6.07 -8.52
C ALA A 11 22.15 -5.54 -7.16
N HIS A 12 21.29 -6.30 -6.48
CA HIS A 12 20.60 -5.95 -5.24
C HIS A 12 21.14 -6.78 -4.07
N THR A 13 22.30 -6.41 -3.52
CA THR A 13 22.94 -7.17 -2.42
C THR A 13 22.51 -6.67 -1.04
N PRO A 14 22.60 -7.52 0.01
CA PRO A 14 22.28 -7.12 1.39
C PRO A 14 23.12 -5.94 1.89
N GLU A 15 24.41 -5.90 1.56
CA GLU A 15 25.33 -4.84 2.00
C GLU A 15 24.96 -3.49 1.38
N LYS A 16 24.48 -3.49 0.13
CA LYS A 16 23.95 -2.29 -0.53
C LYS A 16 22.67 -1.81 0.17
N LEU A 17 21.77 -2.73 0.54
CA LEU A 17 20.55 -2.40 1.26
C LEU A 17 20.86 -1.83 2.66
N GLU A 18 21.76 -2.47 3.40
CA GLU A 18 22.21 -1.99 4.73
C GLU A 18 22.81 -0.58 4.64
N LYS A 19 23.69 -0.35 3.66
CA LYS A 19 24.30 0.97 3.44
C LYS A 19 23.26 2.03 3.09
N LEU A 20 22.28 1.68 2.26
CA LEU A 20 21.17 2.57 1.90
C LEU A 20 20.33 2.93 3.14
N ILE A 21 19.92 1.92 3.92
CA ILE A 21 19.02 2.11 5.06
C ILE A 21 19.70 2.83 6.21
N ASN A 22 20.94 2.48 6.53
CA ASN A 22 21.69 3.12 7.62
C ASN A 22 22.02 4.60 7.32
N ALA A 23 21.91 5.04 6.07
CA ALA A 23 22.01 6.46 5.71
C ALA A 23 20.73 7.25 6.01
N VAL A 24 19.60 6.57 6.27
CA VAL A 24 18.32 7.19 6.59
C VAL A 24 18.20 7.35 8.11
N ASN A 25 18.17 8.60 8.58
CA ASN A 25 18.01 8.87 10.00
C ASN A 25 16.67 8.32 10.53
N GLY A 26 16.70 7.63 11.66
CA GLY A 26 15.51 7.01 12.27
C GLY A 26 15.14 5.64 11.72
N VAL A 27 15.98 5.02 10.89
CA VAL A 27 15.75 3.66 10.37
C VAL A 27 16.97 2.78 10.65
N THR A 28 16.74 1.57 11.14
CA THR A 28 17.78 0.56 11.31
C THR A 28 17.26 -0.81 10.86
N ILE A 29 18.15 -1.60 10.26
CA ILE A 29 17.86 -3.00 9.96
C ILE A 29 18.09 -3.81 11.24
N SER A 30 17.08 -4.58 11.64
CA SER A 30 17.15 -5.50 12.78
C SER A 30 17.56 -6.90 12.35
N GLU A 31 17.11 -7.34 11.17
CA GLU A 31 17.36 -8.69 10.65
C GLU A 31 17.26 -8.70 9.12
N ILE A 32 18.14 -9.48 8.47
CA ILE A 32 18.01 -9.85 7.06
C ILE A 32 18.05 -11.37 6.97
N ASN A 33 17.02 -11.96 6.37
CA ASN A 33 16.95 -13.40 6.12
C ASN A 33 16.92 -13.63 4.61
N LEU A 34 18.07 -14.02 4.06
CA LEU A 34 18.25 -14.23 2.62
C LEU A 34 17.46 -15.42 2.10
N THR A 35 17.27 -16.46 2.91
CA THR A 35 16.52 -17.66 2.54
C THR A 35 15.05 -17.33 2.27
N ASN A 36 14.47 -16.45 3.09
CA ASN A 36 13.06 -16.07 3.01
C ASN A 36 12.82 -14.75 2.26
N GLU A 37 13.89 -14.10 1.78
CA GLU A 37 13.88 -12.76 1.20
C GLU A 37 13.16 -11.74 2.10
N THR A 38 13.37 -11.83 3.42
CA THR A 38 12.74 -10.95 4.41
C THR A 38 13.75 -10.03 5.09
N VAL A 39 13.30 -8.80 5.35
CA VAL A 39 14.05 -7.77 6.06
C VAL A 39 13.17 -7.18 7.15
N ILE A 40 13.65 -7.24 8.39
CA ILE A 40 12.99 -6.61 9.54
C ILE A 40 13.64 -5.27 9.80
N VAL A 41 12.83 -4.21 9.77
CA VAL A 41 13.26 -2.84 9.94
C VAL A 41 12.63 -2.23 11.19
N LEU A 42 13.46 -1.61 12.02
CA LEU A 42 13.00 -0.69 13.05
C LEU A 42 13.00 0.72 12.47
N SER A 43 11.84 1.36 12.44
CA SER A 43 11.67 2.70 11.87
C SER A 43 10.93 3.60 12.85
N SER A 44 11.42 4.82 13.01
CA SER A 44 10.70 5.94 13.63
C SER A 44 10.10 6.90 12.59
N ILE A 45 10.30 6.62 11.30
CA ILE A 45 9.72 7.38 10.19
C ILE A 45 8.57 6.59 9.52
N PRO A 46 7.70 7.29 8.75
CA PRO A 46 6.70 6.69 7.86
C PRO A 46 7.18 5.45 7.10
N VAL A 47 6.38 4.38 7.12
CA VAL A 47 6.63 3.14 6.34
C VAL A 47 6.71 3.47 4.85
N SER A 48 5.85 4.39 4.41
CA SER A 48 5.85 4.90 3.03
C SER A 48 7.21 5.50 2.62
N ARG A 49 7.90 6.16 3.54
CA ARG A 49 9.22 6.74 3.30
C ARG A 49 10.31 5.68 3.23
N VAL A 50 10.25 4.65 4.07
CA VAL A 50 11.18 3.52 4.03
C VAL A 50 11.05 2.78 2.69
N LEU A 51 9.82 2.41 2.30
CA LEU A 51 9.56 1.70 1.05
C LEU A 51 9.97 2.50 -0.19
N SER A 52 9.62 3.79 -0.26
CA SER A 52 10.05 4.65 -1.36
C SER A 52 11.56 4.77 -1.45
N THR A 53 12.26 4.91 -0.32
CA THR A 53 13.73 4.99 -0.32
C THR A 53 14.37 3.72 -0.89
N ILE A 54 13.87 2.54 -0.52
CA ILE A 54 14.36 1.26 -1.02
C ILE A 54 14.02 1.10 -2.51
N SER A 55 12.79 1.40 -2.90
CA SER A 55 12.31 1.25 -4.27
C SER A 55 12.98 2.24 -5.24
N GLU A 56 13.20 3.49 -4.83
CA GLU A 56 13.93 4.52 -5.62
C GLU A 56 15.39 4.14 -5.85
N ALA A 57 15.98 3.36 -4.94
CA ALA A 57 17.32 2.78 -5.12
C ALA A 57 17.34 1.55 -6.05
N GLY A 58 16.19 1.16 -6.61
CA GLY A 58 16.04 0.06 -7.57
C GLY A 58 15.75 -1.31 -6.96
N PHE A 59 15.77 -1.44 -5.63
CA PHE A 59 15.48 -2.71 -4.98
C PHE A 59 14.02 -3.13 -5.19
N PRO A 60 13.76 -4.37 -5.63
CA PRO A 60 12.42 -4.92 -5.61
C PRO A 60 12.00 -5.16 -4.15
N VAL A 61 11.07 -4.34 -3.65
CA VAL A 61 10.60 -4.37 -2.26
C VAL A 61 9.09 -4.37 -2.18
N LEU A 62 8.54 -5.14 -1.24
CA LEU A 62 7.13 -5.16 -0.88
C LEU A 62 6.96 -5.09 0.64
N PHE A 63 5.90 -4.44 1.09
CA PHE A 63 5.50 -4.49 2.49
C PHE A 63 4.83 -5.84 2.80
N ARG A 64 5.25 -6.51 3.88
CA ARG A 64 4.61 -7.76 4.35
C ARG A 64 3.75 -7.57 5.58
N GLY A 65 4.22 -6.75 6.50
CA GLY A 65 3.50 -6.52 7.75
C GLY A 65 4.26 -5.57 8.65
N ALA A 66 3.62 -5.17 9.73
CA ALA A 66 4.30 -4.49 10.81
C ALA A 66 3.75 -5.00 12.13
N SER A 67 4.53 -4.87 13.20
CA SER A 67 3.98 -5.01 14.53
C SER A 67 3.01 -3.85 14.77
N SER A 68 1.75 -4.15 15.05
CA SER A 68 0.75 -3.13 15.37
C SER A 68 0.85 -2.75 16.84
N THR A 69 0.95 -1.45 17.11
CA THR A 69 0.76 -0.87 18.44
C THR A 69 -0.61 -0.17 18.56
N ALA A 70 -1.49 -0.34 17.57
CA ALA A 70 -2.80 0.26 17.53
C ALA A 70 -3.68 -0.29 18.66
N SER A 71 -3.98 0.55 19.66
CA SER A 71 -4.85 0.16 20.77
C SER A 71 -6.31 0.04 20.33
N SER A 72 -6.73 0.77 19.29
CA SER A 72 -8.08 0.64 18.72
C SER A 72 -8.34 -0.69 18.01
N MET A 73 -7.30 -1.52 17.83
CA MET A 73 -7.37 -2.85 17.22
C MET A 73 -6.94 -3.96 18.18
N LYS A 74 -6.95 -3.72 19.50
CA LYS A 74 -6.43 -4.64 20.52
C LYS A 74 -7.06 -6.04 20.49
N ASP A 75 -8.31 -6.16 20.03
CA ASP A 75 -9.05 -7.43 19.88
C ASP A 75 -9.06 -7.97 18.44
N CYS A 76 -8.33 -7.34 17.52
CA CYS A 76 -8.16 -7.81 16.15
C CYS A 76 -6.77 -8.41 16.01
N ASP A 77 -6.68 -9.74 15.83
CA ASP A 77 -5.41 -10.46 15.72
C ASP A 77 -4.50 -9.90 14.62
N PHE A 78 -5.08 -9.30 13.57
CA PHE A 78 -4.35 -8.62 12.52
C PHE A 78 -5.10 -7.37 12.08
N GLY A 79 -4.52 -6.20 12.31
CA GLY A 79 -4.96 -4.94 11.72
C GLY A 79 -4.61 -4.86 10.24
N SER A 80 -5.06 -5.82 9.42
CA SER A 80 -4.79 -5.85 7.98
C SER A 80 -6.04 -6.15 7.15
N GLY A 81 -6.05 -5.66 5.91
CA GLY A 81 -7.07 -5.91 4.90
C GLY A 81 -6.44 -6.00 3.52
N VAL A 82 -7.09 -6.74 2.62
CA VAL A 82 -6.64 -6.89 1.23
C VAL A 82 -7.85 -6.74 0.31
N ALA A 83 -7.70 -5.95 -0.74
CA ALA A 83 -8.70 -5.73 -1.78
C ALA A 83 -8.06 -5.97 -3.16
N PRO A 84 -8.44 -7.04 -3.88
CA PRO A 84 -8.06 -7.20 -5.28
C PRO A 84 -8.77 -6.14 -6.13
N LEU A 85 -8.03 -5.51 -7.02
CA LEU A 85 -8.55 -4.52 -7.96
C LEU A 85 -8.88 -5.25 -9.26
N THR A 86 -10.17 -5.38 -9.58
CA THR A 86 -10.63 -6.22 -10.69
C THR A 86 -11.62 -5.49 -11.58
N SER A 87 -11.67 -5.89 -12.85
CA SER A 87 -12.77 -5.57 -13.77
C SER A 87 -13.17 -6.85 -14.50
N GLY A 88 -14.35 -7.37 -14.18
CA GLY A 88 -14.76 -8.72 -14.59
C GLY A 88 -13.80 -9.77 -14.02
N GLU A 89 -13.28 -10.65 -14.88
CA GLU A 89 -12.34 -11.71 -14.50
C GLU A 89 -10.86 -11.25 -14.50
N VAL A 90 -10.60 -9.99 -14.87
CA VAL A 90 -9.24 -9.45 -14.98
C VAL A 90 -8.83 -8.77 -13.68
N VAL A 91 -7.64 -9.12 -13.18
CA VAL A 91 -7.00 -8.49 -12.02
C VAL A 91 -6.03 -7.43 -12.50
N TYR A 92 -6.25 -6.18 -12.09
CA TYR A 92 -5.39 -5.03 -12.39
C TYR A 92 -4.46 -4.67 -11.23
N GLY A 93 -4.59 -5.35 -10.10
CA GLY A 93 -3.72 -5.08 -8.96
C GLY A 93 -4.24 -5.63 -7.65
N LEU A 94 -3.47 -5.35 -6.60
CA LEU A 94 -3.79 -5.72 -5.23
C LEU A 94 -3.54 -4.53 -4.33
N CYS A 95 -4.54 -4.13 -3.56
CA CYS A 95 -4.44 -3.13 -2.51
C CYS A 95 -4.38 -3.84 -1.14
N ARG A 96 -3.35 -3.53 -0.36
CA ARG A 96 -3.14 -4.02 1.01
C ARG A 96 -3.29 -2.82 1.93
N ILE A 97 -4.03 -3.00 3.00
CA ILE A 97 -4.25 -1.96 4.01
C ILE A 97 -3.78 -2.54 5.35
N PHE A 98 -3.04 -1.75 6.11
CA PHE A 98 -2.53 -2.13 7.42
C PHE A 98 -2.71 -1.00 8.43
N GLN A 99 -3.05 -1.32 9.67
CA GLN A 99 -3.13 -0.36 10.77
C GLN A 99 -1.97 -0.58 11.76
N PRO A 100 -0.80 0.04 11.51
CA PRO A 100 0.36 -0.12 12.39
C PRO A 100 0.20 0.63 13.71
N THR A 101 -0.49 1.77 13.70
CA THR A 101 -0.73 2.60 14.88
C THR A 101 -2.17 3.11 14.87
N ASP A 102 -2.59 3.77 15.94
CA ASP A 102 -3.89 4.45 15.95
C ASP A 102 -3.92 5.74 15.12
N GLU A 103 -2.77 6.24 14.70
CA GLU A 103 -2.68 7.54 14.03
C GLU A 103 -2.94 7.45 12.52
N TYR A 104 -2.62 6.32 11.89
CA TYR A 104 -2.75 6.16 10.44
C TYR A 104 -2.97 4.71 9.99
N LEU A 105 -3.55 4.59 8.79
CA LEU A 105 -3.52 3.38 7.97
C LEU A 105 -2.43 3.48 6.93
N LEU A 106 -1.68 2.40 6.73
CA LEU A 106 -0.82 2.23 5.58
C LEU A 106 -1.61 1.57 4.45
N VAL A 107 -1.60 2.18 3.28
CA VAL A 107 -2.13 1.61 2.04
C VAL A 107 -0.95 1.33 1.12
N ASP A 108 -0.81 0.08 0.70
CA ASP A 108 0.16 -0.41 -0.26
C ASP A 108 -0.58 -1.11 -1.41
N ALA A 109 -0.60 -0.49 -2.59
CA ALA A 109 -1.21 -1.08 -3.78
C ALA A 109 -0.21 -1.24 -4.91
N SER A 110 -0.25 -2.41 -5.56
CA SER A 110 0.49 -2.68 -6.79
C SER A 110 -0.50 -2.81 -7.94
N LEU A 111 -0.28 -2.07 -9.01
CA LEU A 111 -1.11 -2.02 -10.21
C LEU A 111 -0.34 -2.58 -11.41
N ASP A 112 -1.04 -3.35 -12.24
CA ASP A 112 -0.51 -3.97 -13.47
C ASP A 112 -1.61 -4.07 -14.53
N GLY A 113 -1.22 -4.20 -15.80
CA GLY A 113 -2.15 -4.37 -16.92
C GLY A 113 -2.96 -3.12 -17.28
N LEU A 114 -2.57 -1.94 -16.80
CA LEU A 114 -3.19 -0.66 -17.18
C LEU A 114 -2.57 -0.12 -18.48
N ASN A 115 -3.15 0.95 -19.04
CA ASN A 115 -2.54 1.62 -20.19
C ASN A 115 -1.26 2.35 -19.76
N ALA A 116 -0.28 2.46 -20.67
CA ALA A 116 0.95 3.19 -20.41
C ALA A 116 0.69 4.70 -20.23
N ASN A 117 1.36 5.33 -19.26
CA ASN A 117 1.16 6.75 -18.90
C ASN A 117 -0.29 7.13 -18.55
N GLN A 118 -1.11 6.15 -18.15
CA GLN A 118 -2.47 6.38 -17.69
C GLN A 118 -2.45 6.96 -16.29
N THR A 119 -3.31 7.95 -16.06
CA THR A 119 -3.43 8.59 -14.75
C THR A 119 -4.65 8.04 -14.03
N VAL A 120 -4.42 7.40 -12.89
CA VAL A 120 -5.46 6.74 -12.10
C VAL A 120 -5.45 7.24 -10.66
N THR A 121 -6.62 7.22 -10.01
CA THR A 121 -6.78 7.56 -8.59
C THR A 121 -7.31 6.35 -7.83
N LEU A 122 -6.58 5.92 -6.80
CA LEU A 122 -7.05 4.90 -5.87
C LEU A 122 -7.97 5.57 -4.84
N ALA A 123 -9.21 5.11 -4.72
CA ALA A 123 -10.20 5.68 -3.79
C ALA A 123 -10.94 4.61 -2.98
N LEU A 124 -11.27 4.94 -1.74
CA LEU A 124 -12.18 4.17 -0.89
C LEU A 124 -13.62 4.57 -1.17
N HIS A 125 -14.53 3.61 -1.26
CA HIS A 125 -15.95 3.84 -1.51
C HIS A 125 -16.81 3.36 -0.34
N LYS A 126 -18.03 3.89 -0.22
CA LYS A 126 -18.90 3.64 0.94
C LYS A 126 -19.42 2.19 1.01
N SER A 127 -19.64 1.52 -0.12
CA SER A 127 -20.24 0.18 -0.20
C SER A 127 -19.24 -0.84 -0.75
N GLY A 128 -19.24 -2.05 -0.20
CA GLY A 128 -18.57 -3.22 -0.77
C GLY A 128 -19.43 -4.00 -1.77
N ASP A 129 -20.55 -3.44 -2.23
CA ASP A 129 -21.42 -4.07 -3.22
C ASP A 129 -20.78 -4.04 -4.62
N LEU A 130 -20.43 -5.23 -5.13
CA LEU A 130 -19.81 -5.43 -6.44
C LEU A 130 -20.81 -5.97 -7.49
N SER A 131 -22.12 -5.98 -7.20
CA SER A 131 -23.16 -6.52 -8.09
C SER A 131 -23.20 -5.84 -9.47
N SER A 132 -22.78 -4.58 -9.55
CA SER A 132 -22.60 -3.80 -10.78
C SER A 132 -21.18 -3.22 -10.87
N SER A 133 -20.17 -3.97 -10.43
CA SER A 133 -18.77 -3.53 -10.38
C SER A 133 -18.63 -2.20 -9.62
N ALA A 134 -17.81 -1.25 -10.11
CA ALA A 134 -17.61 0.05 -9.46
C ALA A 134 -18.91 0.88 -9.31
N ALA A 135 -19.92 0.67 -10.16
CA ALA A 135 -21.15 1.46 -10.14
C ALA A 135 -22.01 1.21 -8.90
N SER A 136 -21.90 0.04 -8.27
CA SER A 136 -22.63 -0.32 -7.03
C SER A 136 -21.84 -0.03 -5.75
N CYS A 137 -20.58 0.42 -5.86
CA CYS A 137 -19.73 0.74 -4.72
C CYS A 137 -20.20 2.00 -3.94
N GLY A 138 -21.15 2.76 -4.48
CA GLY A 138 -21.63 4.03 -3.91
C GLY A 138 -20.60 5.14 -4.04
N ASP A 139 -20.82 6.28 -3.38
CA ASP A 139 -19.88 7.41 -3.47
C ASP A 139 -18.51 7.08 -2.85
N VAL A 140 -17.51 7.90 -3.20
CA VAL A 140 -16.26 7.99 -2.45
C VAL A 140 -16.56 8.16 -0.96
N TYR A 141 -15.86 7.40 -0.13
CA TYR A 141 -15.98 7.43 1.31
C TYR A 141 -15.43 8.75 1.85
N THR A 142 -16.29 9.57 2.43
CA THR A 142 -15.93 10.89 2.96
C THR A 142 -16.34 11.01 4.42
N THR A 143 -15.46 11.56 5.25
CA THR A 143 -15.77 12.04 6.60
C THR A 143 -15.53 13.55 6.69
N ASN A 144 -15.76 14.16 7.85
CA ASN A 144 -15.51 15.59 8.04
C ASN A 144 -14.04 16.00 7.84
N TRP A 145 -13.10 15.06 7.96
CA TRP A 145 -11.66 15.32 7.94
C TRP A 145 -10.89 14.50 6.92
N PHE A 146 -11.59 13.66 6.15
CA PHE A 146 -10.97 12.75 5.19
C PHE A 146 -11.79 12.62 3.91
N ASN A 147 -11.12 12.74 2.78
CA ASN A 147 -11.63 12.41 1.45
C ASN A 147 -11.03 11.06 1.04
N GLY A 148 -11.88 10.09 0.69
CA GLY A 148 -11.51 8.71 0.34
C GLY A 148 -10.59 8.55 -0.87
N GLU A 149 -10.28 9.61 -1.60
CA GLU A 149 -9.21 9.62 -2.61
C GLU A 149 -7.82 9.49 -1.95
N ILE A 150 -7.24 8.29 -2.01
CA ILE A 150 -5.98 7.96 -1.33
C ILE A 150 -4.78 8.58 -2.05
N ARG A 151 -4.65 8.29 -3.34
CA ARG A 151 -3.50 8.72 -4.13
C ARG A 151 -3.81 8.67 -5.61
N LYS A 152 -3.38 9.72 -6.31
CA LYS A 152 -3.29 9.77 -7.76
C LYS A 152 -1.89 9.33 -8.20
N VAL A 153 -1.82 8.42 -9.17
CA VAL A 153 -0.57 7.88 -9.73
C VAL A 153 -0.63 7.84 -11.25
N VAL A 154 0.54 7.84 -11.88
CA VAL A 154 0.71 7.67 -13.32
C VAL A 154 1.43 6.34 -13.54
N THR A 155 0.91 5.53 -14.46
CA THR A 155 1.55 4.25 -14.81
C THR A 155 2.81 4.43 -15.63
N ASP A 156 3.75 3.50 -15.48
CA ASP A 156 4.97 3.43 -16.26
C ASP A 156 4.69 3.05 -17.72
N ALA A 157 5.75 2.95 -18.53
CA ALA A 157 5.66 2.57 -19.94
C ALA A 157 5.16 1.12 -20.16
N GLN A 158 5.11 0.31 -19.10
CA GLN A 158 4.59 -1.06 -19.10
C GLN A 158 3.17 -1.14 -18.54
N GLY A 159 2.55 -0.02 -18.14
CA GLY A 159 1.20 -0.04 -17.58
C GLY A 159 1.15 -0.42 -16.09
N ARG A 160 2.25 -0.25 -15.35
CA ARG A 160 2.35 -0.59 -13.92
C ARG A 160 2.47 0.65 -13.05
N ALA A 161 2.02 0.57 -11.82
CA ALA A 161 2.24 1.60 -10.82
C ALA A 161 2.21 1.02 -9.40
N THR A 162 2.91 1.68 -8.47
CA THR A 162 2.85 1.35 -7.05
C THR A 162 2.33 2.56 -6.29
N VAL A 163 1.42 2.31 -5.34
CA VAL A 163 0.88 3.31 -4.41
C VAL A 163 1.33 2.91 -3.02
N VAL A 164 2.05 3.79 -2.34
CA VAL A 164 2.27 3.65 -0.90
C VAL A 164 1.86 4.96 -0.23
N ALA A 165 0.87 4.89 0.66
CA ALA A 165 0.29 6.07 1.29
C ALA A 165 -0.03 5.81 2.77
N GLU A 166 0.18 6.82 3.59
CA GLU A 166 -0.30 6.85 4.97
C GLU A 166 -1.53 7.73 5.05
N VAL A 167 -2.61 7.15 5.58
CA VAL A 167 -3.93 7.75 5.63
C VAL A 167 -4.27 8.02 7.09
N PRO A 168 -4.09 9.28 7.56
CA PRO A 168 -4.32 9.61 8.96
C PRO A 168 -5.81 9.62 9.31
N GLY A 169 -6.12 9.35 10.57
CA GLY A 169 -7.48 9.55 11.12
C GLY A 169 -8.53 8.54 10.67
N LEU A 170 -8.14 7.51 9.93
CA LEU A 170 -9.01 6.44 9.47
C LEU A 170 -8.65 5.14 10.20
N LYS A 171 -9.67 4.33 10.56
CA LYS A 171 -9.46 3.03 11.21
C LYS A 171 -9.82 1.92 10.26
N LEU A 172 -9.04 0.85 10.26
CA LEU A 172 -9.27 -0.29 9.38
C LEU A 172 -10.65 -0.91 9.61
N ARG A 173 -11.09 -0.99 10.88
CA ARG A 173 -12.42 -1.49 11.25
C ARG A 173 -13.57 -0.75 10.57
N ASP A 174 -13.37 0.54 10.25
CA ASP A 174 -14.39 1.36 9.59
C ASP A 174 -14.41 1.11 8.07
N LEU A 175 -13.40 0.42 7.53
CA LEU A 175 -13.25 0.08 6.13
C LEU A 175 -13.63 -1.36 5.79
N ILE A 176 -13.71 -2.25 6.78
CA ILE A 176 -14.11 -3.64 6.53
C ILE A 176 -15.52 -3.67 5.93
N GLY A 177 -15.67 -4.41 4.83
CA GLY A 177 -16.92 -4.49 4.07
C GLY A 177 -17.14 -3.33 3.08
N ARG A 178 -16.18 -2.42 2.94
CA ARG A 178 -16.15 -1.39 1.89
C ARG A 178 -15.31 -1.84 0.70
N SER A 179 -15.34 -1.05 -0.37
CA SER A 179 -14.56 -1.29 -1.58
C SER A 179 -13.44 -0.27 -1.79
N VAL A 180 -12.43 -0.70 -2.54
CA VAL A 180 -11.40 0.15 -3.12
C VAL A 180 -11.64 0.18 -4.63
N VAL A 181 -11.72 1.37 -5.20
CA VAL A 181 -11.99 1.59 -6.63
C VAL A 181 -10.81 2.33 -7.24
N LEU A 182 -10.45 1.94 -8.46
CA LEU A 182 -9.45 2.63 -9.27
C LEU A 182 -10.18 3.49 -10.31
N HIS A 183 -10.11 4.81 -10.15
CA HIS A 183 -10.71 5.77 -11.08
C HIS A 183 -9.72 6.09 -12.18
N ASP A 184 -10.16 5.98 -13.44
CA ASP A 184 -9.43 6.57 -14.55
C ASP A 184 -9.74 8.07 -14.60
N THR A 185 -8.74 8.91 -14.37
CA THR A 185 -8.92 10.38 -14.36
C THR A 185 -9.00 10.99 -15.76
N SER A 186 -8.79 10.20 -16.82
CA SER A 186 -8.94 10.61 -18.21
C SER A 186 -10.36 10.42 -18.76
N THR A 187 -11.16 9.56 -18.11
CA THR A 187 -12.57 9.35 -18.44
C THR A 187 -13.43 9.95 -17.33
N ASN A 188 -14.51 10.67 -17.70
CA ASN A 188 -15.51 11.14 -16.72
C ASN A 188 -16.33 9.99 -16.08
N SER A 189 -15.79 8.77 -16.05
CA SER A 189 -16.42 7.61 -15.41
C SER A 189 -16.33 7.78 -13.90
N ARG A 190 -17.50 7.85 -13.27
CA ARG A 190 -17.67 7.73 -11.82
C ARG A 190 -17.30 6.36 -11.31
#